data_AF-A0A955GJ29-F1
#
_entry.id   AF-A0A955GJ29-F1
#
_cell.length_a   1.000
_cell.length_b   1.000
_cell.length_c   1.000
_cell.angle_alpha   90.00
_cell.angle_beta   90.00
_cell.angle_gamma   90.00
#
_symmetry.space_group_name_H-M   'P 1'
#
loop_
_entity.id
_entity.type
_entity.pdbx_description
1 polymer ?
#
loop_
_entity_poly.entity_id
_entity_poly.type
_entity_poly.pdbx_seq_one_letter_code
_entity_poly.pdbx_strand_id
1 'polypeptide(L)'
;MLEVENNTPEKECIDCYTYLIPSEVFDQFGLDKLPVGYCYMGGVARSVAIALLCQYQQKMPFRDIDIVAITDFDPDPTLQDPLSEKYMPEDYSHGHGIKRESFDDYFRTRDFTVNQVLIDGDRLIITPDCQKDLLGGRIRPTDHELSYAEYEESLGPKLTVKAILLEIVFQKYLGVGSFDFNHLGYPEEIRNFYFALALNKAFEWGLDIANQFTCSLYDKGLISEEFLYQPYAYAMILSALSDFKFNQPPRSDLTPIGSILSEEPPNSYTRAEELTDSYHGPGMQYVQ
;
A
#
# COMPACT_ATOMS: atom_id res chain seq x y z
N MET A 1 -19.66 -5.92 -48.34
CA MET A 1 -18.58 -6.13 -47.36
C MET A 1 -18.28 -4.77 -46.79
N LEU A 2 -18.72 -4.52 -45.56
CA LEU A 2 -18.34 -3.33 -44.80
C LEU A 2 -17.03 -3.70 -44.10
N GLU A 3 -15.96 -2.98 -44.43
CA GLU A 3 -14.70 -3.08 -43.71
C GLU A 3 -14.95 -2.50 -42.30
N VAL A 4 -14.86 -3.37 -41.30
CA VAL A 4 -14.81 -2.95 -39.91
C VAL A 4 -13.40 -2.42 -39.70
N GLU A 5 -13.25 -1.10 -39.65
CA GLU A 5 -12.01 -0.47 -39.21
C GLU A 5 -11.68 -1.02 -37.81
N ASN A 6 -10.55 -1.70 -37.71
CA ASN A 6 -9.94 -2.09 -36.45
C ASN A 6 -9.50 -0.82 -35.73
N ASN A 7 -10.45 -0.13 -35.09
CA ASN A 7 -10.17 0.90 -34.11
C ASN A 7 -9.51 0.22 -32.90
N THR A 8 -8.19 0.13 -32.97
CA THR A 8 -7.39 -0.10 -31.77
C THR A 8 -7.65 1.11 -30.88
N PRO A 9 -8.14 0.95 -29.64
CA PRO A 9 -8.43 2.09 -28.79
C PRO A 9 -7.18 2.96 -28.68
N GLU A 10 -7.27 4.24 -29.05
CA GLU A 10 -6.21 5.19 -28.74
C GLU A 10 -6.05 5.20 -27.22
N LYS A 11 -4.82 4.98 -26.73
CA LYS A 11 -4.51 5.02 -25.30
C LYS A 11 -4.73 6.46 -24.85
N GLU A 12 -5.90 6.75 -24.26
CA GLU A 12 -6.21 8.08 -23.71
C GLU A 12 -5.12 8.45 -22.70
N CYS A 13 -4.56 9.65 -22.82
CA CYS A 13 -3.59 10.16 -21.86
C CYS A 13 -4.32 10.53 -20.56
N ILE A 14 -3.74 10.19 -19.41
CA ILE A 14 -4.35 10.53 -18.12
C ILE A 14 -4.38 12.04 -17.87
N ASP A 15 -5.56 12.57 -17.56
CA ASP A 15 -5.73 13.98 -17.20
C ASP A 15 -5.10 14.28 -15.83
N CYS A 16 -4.30 15.35 -15.75
CA CYS A 16 -3.64 15.78 -14.54
C CYS A 16 -3.73 17.29 -14.35
N TYR A 17 -3.77 17.71 -13.09
CA TYR A 17 -3.51 19.09 -12.69
C TYR A 17 -2.04 19.26 -12.32
N THR A 18 -1.52 20.47 -12.55
CA THR A 18 -0.16 20.84 -12.16
C THR A 18 -0.17 22.09 -11.31
N TYR A 19 0.48 22.02 -10.15
CA TYR A 19 0.65 23.14 -9.24
C TYR A 19 2.13 23.43 -9.04
N LEU A 20 2.49 24.72 -8.99
CA LEU A 20 3.82 25.12 -8.54
C LEU A 20 3.90 24.96 -7.02
N ILE A 21 4.98 24.35 -6.55
CA ILE A 21 5.27 24.16 -5.14
C ILE A 21 6.19 25.32 -4.71
N PRO A 22 5.76 26.19 -3.79
CA PRO A 22 6.61 27.23 -3.22
C PRO A 22 7.84 26.63 -2.53
N SER A 23 8.98 27.33 -2.56
CA SER A 23 10.24 26.81 -2.00
C SER A 23 10.13 26.57 -0.48
N GLU A 24 9.30 27.37 0.19
CA GLU A 24 9.02 27.26 1.62
C GLU A 24 8.40 25.89 1.98
N VAL A 25 7.65 25.28 1.04
CA VAL A 25 7.09 23.94 1.24
C VAL A 25 8.22 22.90 1.18
N PHE A 26 9.14 22.99 0.23
CA PHE A 26 10.32 22.10 0.20
C PHE A 26 11.15 22.21 1.49
N ASP A 27 11.39 23.43 1.96
CA ASP A 27 12.13 23.70 3.20
C ASP A 27 11.42 23.09 4.42
N GLN A 28 10.09 23.21 4.50
CA GLN A 28 9.30 22.60 5.57
C GLN A 28 9.44 21.07 5.61
N PHE A 29 9.61 20.43 4.45
CA PHE A 29 9.79 18.98 4.34
C PHE A 29 11.26 18.54 4.32
N GLY A 30 12.22 19.46 4.23
CA GLY A 30 13.64 19.14 4.11
C GLY A 30 13.97 18.40 2.81
N LEU A 31 13.27 18.74 1.72
CA LEU A 31 13.39 18.09 0.42
C LEU A 31 14.27 18.91 -0.52
N ASP A 32 15.08 18.21 -1.31
CA ASP A 32 15.84 18.80 -2.41
C ASP A 32 14.97 18.82 -3.68
N LYS A 33 15.31 19.68 -4.65
CA LYS A 33 14.76 19.52 -6.01
C LYS A 33 15.50 18.37 -6.71
N LEU A 34 14.74 17.38 -7.19
CA LEU A 34 15.29 16.27 -7.95
C LEU A 34 15.65 16.70 -9.40
N PRO A 35 16.61 16.01 -10.04
CA PRO A 35 16.88 16.18 -11.47
C PRO A 35 15.64 15.84 -12.31
N VAL A 36 15.57 16.43 -13.50
CA VAL A 36 14.45 16.25 -14.45
C VAL A 36 14.17 14.76 -14.68
N GLY A 37 12.89 14.40 -14.60
CA GLY A 37 12.40 13.04 -14.82
C GLY A 37 12.57 12.09 -13.63
N TYR A 38 13.23 12.51 -12.56
CA TYR A 38 13.20 11.83 -11.27
C TYR A 38 12.19 12.52 -10.36
N CYS A 39 11.16 11.78 -9.96
CA CYS A 39 10.02 12.34 -9.27
C CYS A 39 9.88 11.74 -7.87
N TYR A 40 9.56 12.58 -6.88
CA TYR A 40 9.07 12.06 -5.60
C TYR A 40 7.70 11.43 -5.80
N MET A 41 7.47 10.27 -5.16
CA MET A 41 6.22 9.52 -5.27
C MET A 41 5.69 9.07 -3.90
N GLY A 42 4.51 8.46 -3.89
CA GLY A 42 3.99 7.78 -2.69
C GLY A 42 3.78 8.72 -1.50
N GLY A 43 4.28 8.33 -0.33
CA GLY A 43 4.04 9.04 0.93
C GLY A 43 4.55 10.47 0.94
N VAL A 44 5.76 10.71 0.42
CA VAL A 44 6.37 12.04 0.36
C VAL A 44 5.57 12.99 -0.54
N ALA A 45 5.25 12.56 -1.77
CA ALA A 45 4.48 13.37 -2.72
C ALA A 45 3.08 13.70 -2.17
N ARG A 46 2.43 12.72 -1.55
CA ARG A 46 1.12 12.89 -0.92
C ARG A 46 1.16 13.89 0.25
N SER A 47 2.15 13.83 1.12
CA SER A 47 2.26 14.76 2.25
C SER A 47 2.49 16.21 1.79
N VAL A 48 3.28 16.41 0.73
CA VAL A 48 3.47 17.74 0.11
C VAL A 48 2.16 18.22 -0.53
N ALA A 49 1.45 17.35 -1.25
CA ALA A 49 0.15 17.68 -1.85
C ALA A 49 -0.86 18.13 -0.79
N ILE A 50 -0.95 17.41 0.33
CA ILE A 50 -1.81 17.75 1.46
C ILE A 50 -1.45 19.13 2.02
N ALA A 51 -0.16 19.39 2.26
CA ALA A 51 0.30 20.68 2.77
C ALA A 51 -0.04 21.84 1.82
N LEU A 52 0.12 21.62 0.52
CA LEU A 52 -0.16 22.64 -0.50
C LEU A 52 -1.67 22.90 -0.68
N LEU A 53 -2.48 21.84 -0.75
CA LEU A 53 -3.87 21.92 -1.18
C LEU A 53 -4.85 22.09 -0.02
N CYS A 54 -4.58 21.46 1.12
CA CYS A 54 -5.59 21.31 2.17
C CYS A 54 -5.44 22.31 3.32
N GLN A 55 -4.34 23.08 3.36
CA GLN A 55 -4.08 24.10 4.40
C GLN A 55 -4.26 23.59 5.84
N TYR A 56 -4.07 22.29 6.07
CA TYR A 56 -4.19 21.72 7.42
C TYR A 56 -3.12 22.31 8.34
N GLN A 57 -3.50 22.54 9.59
CA GLN A 57 -2.62 23.17 10.59
C GLN A 57 -1.42 22.28 10.94
N GLN A 58 -1.55 20.96 10.75
CA GLN A 58 -0.50 20.00 11.05
C GLN A 58 0.06 19.38 9.77
N LYS A 59 1.38 19.44 9.63
CA LYS A 59 2.13 18.71 8.61
C LYS A 59 1.96 17.21 8.85
N MET A 60 1.43 16.49 7.86
CA MET A 60 1.50 15.04 7.83
C MET A 60 2.96 14.64 7.54
N PRO A 61 3.68 13.96 8.45
CA PRO A 61 5.02 13.51 8.16
C PRO A 61 4.99 12.42 7.08
N PHE A 62 6.15 12.14 6.49
CA PHE A 62 6.37 10.93 5.71
C PHE A 62 7.56 10.20 6.35
N ARG A 63 7.64 8.89 6.12
CA ARG A 63 8.68 8.04 6.70
C ARG A 63 9.79 7.76 5.70
N ASP A 64 9.38 7.33 4.51
CA ASP A 64 10.25 6.89 3.42
C ASP A 64 10.22 7.95 2.30
N ILE A 65 11.36 8.19 1.66
CA ILE A 65 11.47 9.01 0.46
C ILE A 65 11.56 8.07 -0.74
N ASP A 66 10.43 7.91 -1.43
CA ASP A 66 10.36 7.09 -2.63
C ASP A 66 10.54 7.96 -3.88
N ILE A 67 11.35 7.47 -4.82
CA ILE A 67 11.60 8.13 -6.11
C ILE A 67 11.29 7.18 -7.26
N VAL A 68 10.70 7.73 -8.33
CA VAL A 68 10.49 7.05 -9.61
C VAL A 68 11.11 7.84 -10.74
N ALA A 69 11.66 7.15 -11.73
CA ALA A 69 12.10 7.75 -12.98
C ALA A 69 10.97 7.66 -14.01
N ILE A 70 10.37 8.80 -14.36
CA ILE A 70 9.31 8.89 -15.37
C ILE A 70 9.95 8.98 -16.75
N THR A 71 9.81 7.93 -17.55
CA THR A 71 10.53 7.82 -18.83
C THR A 71 10.16 8.89 -19.84
N ASP A 72 8.92 9.37 -19.79
CA ASP A 72 8.37 10.41 -20.67
C ASP A 72 9.02 11.79 -20.45
N PHE A 73 9.75 11.95 -19.33
CA PHE A 73 10.49 13.17 -18.98
C PHE A 73 11.99 13.07 -19.30
N ASP A 74 12.41 12.05 -20.05
CA ASP A 74 13.79 11.81 -20.48
C ASP A 74 14.83 11.89 -19.33
N PRO A 75 14.67 11.11 -18.25
CA PRO A 75 15.58 11.15 -17.10
C PRO A 75 16.98 10.67 -17.50
N ASP A 76 18.01 11.43 -17.08
CA ASP A 76 19.41 11.05 -17.29
C ASP A 76 19.69 9.71 -16.58
N PRO A 77 19.96 8.61 -17.32
CA PRO A 77 20.15 7.30 -16.72
C PRO A 77 21.40 7.22 -15.85
N THR A 78 22.38 8.12 -16.01
CA THR A 78 23.62 8.12 -15.21
C THR A 78 23.38 8.54 -13.76
N LEU A 79 22.24 9.18 -13.46
CA LEU A 79 21.87 9.63 -12.12
C LEU A 79 21.09 8.58 -11.33
N GLN A 80 20.67 7.48 -11.94
CA GLN A 80 19.78 6.50 -11.32
C GLN A 80 20.43 5.82 -10.12
N ASP A 81 21.67 5.34 -10.26
CA ASP A 81 22.41 4.66 -9.20
C ASP A 81 22.73 5.62 -8.03
N PRO A 82 23.33 6.82 -8.25
CA PRO A 82 23.57 7.77 -7.16
C PRO A 82 22.31 8.19 -6.41
N LEU A 83 21.18 8.38 -7.12
CA LEU A 83 19.91 8.75 -6.49
C LEU A 83 19.30 7.58 -5.71
N SER A 84 19.40 6.35 -6.23
CA SER A 84 18.95 5.15 -5.52
C SER A 84 19.74 4.96 -4.23
N GLU A 85 21.06 5.11 -4.26
CA GLU A 85 21.91 5.01 -3.08
C GLU A 85 21.61 6.12 -2.05
N LYS A 86 21.34 7.35 -2.50
CA LYS A 86 21.04 8.48 -1.61
C LYS A 86 19.68 8.36 -0.92
N TYR A 87 18.63 8.03 -1.66
CA TYR A 87 17.24 8.16 -1.17
C TYR A 87 16.60 6.82 -0.82
N MET A 88 17.04 5.72 -1.43
CA MET A 88 16.50 4.37 -1.22
C MET A 88 17.63 3.35 -0.95
N PRO A 89 18.56 3.63 0.00
CA PRO A 89 19.77 2.82 0.20
C PRO A 89 19.47 1.36 0.55
N GLU A 90 18.42 1.13 1.36
CA GLU A 90 18.04 -0.23 1.77
C GLU A 90 17.53 -1.03 0.57
N ASP A 91 16.59 -0.49 -0.20
CA ASP A 91 16.08 -1.17 -1.39
C ASP A 91 17.21 -1.38 -2.42
N TYR A 92 18.06 -0.36 -2.63
CA TYR A 92 19.19 -0.44 -3.56
C TYR A 92 20.18 -1.55 -3.17
N SER A 93 20.48 -1.70 -1.88
CA SER A 93 21.36 -2.77 -1.37
C SER A 93 20.83 -4.18 -1.62
N HIS A 94 19.50 -4.32 -1.83
CA HIS A 94 18.84 -5.57 -2.19
C HIS A 94 18.60 -5.72 -3.70
N GLY A 95 19.18 -4.84 -4.54
CA GLY A 95 19.00 -4.85 -5.99
C GLY A 95 17.69 -4.21 -6.47
N HIS A 96 17.01 -3.47 -5.60
CA HIS A 96 15.77 -2.77 -5.88
C HIS A 96 16.00 -1.26 -5.82
N GLY A 97 16.50 -0.65 -6.91
CA GLY A 97 16.67 0.81 -6.98
C GLY A 97 15.41 1.56 -7.44
N ILE A 98 15.61 2.81 -7.87
CA ILE A 98 14.59 3.62 -8.53
C ILE A 98 14.04 2.85 -9.74
N LYS A 99 12.71 2.73 -9.78
CA LYS A 99 12.01 2.11 -10.91
C LYS A 99 11.84 3.10 -12.06
N ARG A 100 11.80 2.57 -13.27
CA ARG A 100 11.46 3.32 -14.48
C ARG A 100 10.03 2.98 -14.87
N GLU A 101 9.17 3.99 -14.96
CA GLU A 101 7.76 3.83 -15.33
C GLU A 101 7.39 4.90 -16.35
N SER A 102 6.43 4.60 -17.23
CA SER A 102 5.83 5.67 -18.05
C SER A 102 4.92 6.53 -17.19
N PHE A 103 4.70 7.78 -17.61
CA PHE A 103 3.82 8.71 -16.92
C PHE A 103 2.40 8.13 -16.74
N ASP A 104 1.86 7.55 -17.80
CA ASP A 104 0.52 6.97 -17.79
C ASP A 104 0.44 5.71 -16.93
N ASP A 105 1.41 4.79 -17.05
CA ASP A 105 1.42 3.55 -16.27
C ASP A 105 1.58 3.85 -14.77
N TYR A 106 2.38 4.87 -14.41
CA TYR A 106 2.52 5.30 -13.02
C TYR A 106 1.14 5.63 -12.41
N PHE A 107 0.38 6.53 -13.02
CA PHE A 107 -0.88 6.98 -12.45
C PHE A 107 -1.99 5.93 -12.53
N ARG A 108 -1.99 5.06 -13.56
CA ARG A 108 -3.02 4.02 -13.70
C ARG A 108 -2.86 2.87 -12.71
N THR A 109 -1.64 2.56 -12.28
CA THR A 109 -1.34 1.33 -11.52
C THR A 109 -1.21 1.54 -10.01
N ARG A 110 -1.50 2.73 -9.48
CA ARG A 110 -1.38 2.98 -8.04
C ARG A 110 -2.47 2.21 -7.28
N ASP A 111 -2.13 1.70 -6.10
CA ASP A 111 -3.11 1.02 -5.23
C ASP A 111 -4.35 1.88 -4.89
N PHE A 112 -4.14 3.17 -4.62
CA PHE A 112 -5.18 4.09 -4.16
C PHE A 112 -5.08 5.41 -4.91
N THR A 113 -6.22 6.07 -5.13
CA THR A 113 -6.31 7.38 -5.79
C THR A 113 -5.46 8.44 -5.08
N VAL A 114 -5.39 8.41 -3.75
CA VAL A 114 -4.54 9.33 -2.94
C VAL A 114 -3.03 9.18 -3.20
N ASN A 115 -2.61 8.15 -3.94
CA ASN A 115 -1.23 7.95 -4.38
C ASN A 115 -0.99 8.34 -5.84
N GLN A 116 -2.03 8.77 -6.57
CA GLN A 116 -1.94 9.29 -7.92
C GLN A 116 -1.45 10.75 -7.91
N VAL A 117 -0.22 10.92 -7.39
CA VAL A 117 0.46 12.20 -7.24
C VAL A 117 1.97 12.01 -7.40
N LEU A 118 2.63 13.00 -8.01
CA LEU A 118 4.07 13.07 -8.25
C LEU A 118 4.59 14.48 -8.01
N ILE A 119 5.89 14.59 -7.72
CA ILE A 119 6.60 15.87 -7.74
C ILE A 119 7.78 15.77 -8.70
N ASP A 120 7.76 16.57 -9.77
CA ASP A 120 8.87 16.76 -10.70
C ASP A 120 9.44 18.17 -10.55
N GLY A 121 10.70 18.29 -10.13
CA GLY A 121 11.31 19.58 -9.83
C GLY A 121 10.53 20.36 -8.77
N ASP A 122 9.85 21.44 -9.15
CA ASP A 122 8.96 22.25 -8.30
C ASP A 122 7.48 22.16 -8.70
N ARG A 123 7.10 21.10 -9.40
CA ARG A 123 5.74 20.89 -9.88
C ARG A 123 5.12 19.70 -9.17
N LEU A 124 4.00 19.93 -8.50
CA LEU A 124 3.11 18.87 -8.05
C LEU A 124 2.21 18.49 -9.23
N ILE A 125 2.25 17.22 -9.64
CA ILE A 125 1.39 16.67 -10.68
C ILE A 125 0.43 15.70 -10.01
N ILE A 126 -0.87 15.88 -10.21
CA ILE A 126 -1.91 15.17 -9.45
C ILE A 126 -3.13 14.90 -10.34
N THR A 127 -3.74 13.72 -10.22
CA THR A 127 -4.98 13.42 -10.93
C THR A 127 -6.18 14.14 -10.27
N PRO A 128 -7.26 14.42 -11.02
CA PRO A 128 -8.47 15.03 -10.45
C PRO A 128 -9.06 14.21 -9.28
N ASP A 129 -9.08 12.88 -9.41
CA ASP A 129 -9.55 11.98 -8.36
C ASP A 129 -8.67 12.04 -7.11
N CYS A 130 -7.35 12.04 -7.27
CA CYS A 130 -6.42 12.19 -6.15
C CYS A 130 -6.67 13.49 -5.38
N GLN A 131 -6.78 14.62 -6.08
CA GLN A 131 -7.04 15.91 -5.44
C GLN A 131 -8.34 15.90 -4.63
N LYS A 132 -9.42 15.39 -5.23
CA LYS A 132 -10.73 15.30 -4.55
C LYS A 132 -10.66 14.42 -3.31
N ASP A 133 -10.01 13.27 -3.42
CA ASP A 133 -9.90 12.30 -2.34
C ASP A 133 -8.97 12.79 -1.22
N LEU A 134 -7.88 13.51 -1.52
CA LEU A 134 -7.04 14.15 -0.51
C LEU A 134 -7.79 15.25 0.25
N LEU A 135 -8.53 16.12 -0.44
CA LEU A 135 -9.34 17.17 0.20
C LEU A 135 -10.46 16.59 1.08
N GLY A 136 -11.00 15.44 0.71
CA GLY A 136 -12.05 14.74 1.45
C GLY A 136 -11.55 13.77 2.52
N GLY A 137 -10.23 13.50 2.60
CA GLY A 137 -9.67 12.44 3.43
C GLY A 137 -10.18 11.04 3.06
N ARG A 138 -10.52 10.82 1.78
CA ARG A 138 -11.09 9.57 1.29
C ARG A 138 -9.98 8.67 0.77
N ILE A 139 -9.93 7.43 1.23
CA ILE A 139 -9.02 6.42 0.71
C ILE A 139 -9.85 5.50 -0.17
N ARG A 140 -9.57 5.52 -1.48
CA ARG A 140 -10.33 4.80 -2.50
C ARG A 140 -9.36 4.01 -3.38
N PRO A 141 -9.58 2.72 -3.63
CA PRO A 141 -8.81 1.95 -4.61
C PRO A 141 -8.92 2.58 -6.00
N THR A 142 -7.89 2.44 -6.83
CA THR A 142 -7.97 2.88 -8.24
C THR A 142 -8.76 1.87 -9.08
N ASP A 143 -9.19 2.29 -10.27
CA ASP A 143 -9.88 1.41 -11.23
C ASP A 143 -9.04 0.17 -11.60
N HIS A 144 -7.70 0.29 -11.58
CA HIS A 144 -6.81 -0.84 -11.75
C HIS A 144 -7.05 -1.90 -10.67
N GLU A 145 -7.03 -1.52 -9.40
CA GLU A 145 -7.27 -2.47 -8.30
C GLU A 145 -8.71 -2.98 -8.28
N LEU A 146 -9.69 -2.13 -8.62
CA LEU A 146 -11.09 -2.53 -8.70
C LEU A 146 -11.33 -3.58 -9.78
N SER A 147 -10.62 -3.51 -10.92
CA SER A 147 -10.76 -4.49 -12.00
C SER A 147 -10.40 -5.93 -11.58
N TYR A 148 -9.53 -6.10 -10.58
CA TYR A 148 -9.25 -7.41 -10.00
C TYR A 148 -10.22 -7.77 -8.87
N ALA A 149 -10.64 -6.77 -8.08
CA ALA A 149 -11.53 -6.95 -6.94
C ALA A 149 -12.98 -7.29 -7.34
N GLU A 150 -13.44 -6.88 -8.52
CA GLU A 150 -14.78 -7.23 -9.04
C GLU A 150 -14.99 -8.75 -9.16
N TYR A 151 -13.92 -9.51 -9.41
CA TYR A 151 -14.00 -10.97 -9.47
C TYR A 151 -14.02 -11.62 -8.08
N GLU A 152 -13.30 -11.04 -7.12
CA GLU A 152 -13.13 -11.60 -5.77
C GLU A 152 -14.13 -11.00 -4.74
N GLU A 153 -15.00 -10.09 -5.18
CA GLU A 153 -15.97 -9.32 -4.37
C GLU A 153 -15.35 -8.60 -3.14
N SER A 154 -14.02 -8.50 -3.12
CA SER A 154 -13.24 -7.98 -2.00
C SER A 154 -11.94 -7.37 -2.49
N LEU A 155 -11.41 -6.41 -1.73
CA LEU A 155 -10.10 -5.86 -2.00
C LEU A 155 -9.01 -6.82 -1.50
N GLY A 156 -7.97 -6.99 -2.31
CA GLY A 156 -6.86 -7.89 -1.98
C GLY A 156 -6.31 -7.70 -0.55
N PRO A 157 -5.95 -8.79 0.17
CA PRO A 157 -5.58 -8.76 1.60
C PRO A 157 -4.55 -7.69 1.97
N LYS A 158 -3.51 -7.52 1.16
CA LYS A 158 -2.47 -6.51 1.39
C LYS A 158 -3.03 -5.09 1.39
N LEU A 159 -3.88 -4.78 0.41
CA LEU A 159 -4.43 -3.44 0.25
C LEU A 159 -5.45 -3.12 1.33
N THR A 160 -6.26 -4.10 1.72
CA THR A 160 -7.20 -3.96 2.86
C THR A 160 -6.47 -3.52 4.13
N VAL A 161 -5.40 -4.21 4.52
CA VAL A 161 -4.65 -3.84 5.74
C VAL A 161 -3.94 -2.49 5.58
N LYS A 162 -3.41 -2.20 4.38
CA LYS A 162 -2.77 -0.91 4.06
C LYS A 162 -3.77 0.26 4.16
N ALA A 163 -5.00 0.06 3.70
CA ALA A 163 -6.06 1.05 3.78
C ALA A 163 -6.46 1.38 5.21
N ILE A 164 -6.60 0.35 6.08
CA ILE A 164 -6.89 0.53 7.51
C ILE A 164 -5.81 1.39 8.18
N LEU A 165 -4.53 1.10 7.92
CA LEU A 165 -3.45 1.91 8.47
C LEU A 165 -3.51 3.36 7.95
N LEU A 166 -3.76 3.54 6.64
CA LEU A 166 -3.83 4.87 6.04
C LEU A 166 -5.03 5.68 6.57
N GLU A 167 -6.16 5.02 6.85
CA GLU A 167 -7.36 5.62 7.45
C GLU A 167 -7.02 6.25 8.82
N ILE A 168 -6.33 5.49 9.67
CA ILE A 168 -5.89 5.96 11.00
C ILE A 168 -4.94 7.15 10.87
N VAL A 169 -3.99 7.08 9.94
CA VAL A 169 -3.03 8.17 9.69
C VAL A 169 -3.76 9.43 9.21
N PHE A 170 -4.72 9.30 8.30
CA PHE A 170 -5.53 10.41 7.83
C PHE A 170 -6.36 11.01 8.97
N GLN A 171 -7.05 10.19 9.77
CA GLN A 171 -7.80 10.66 10.94
C GLN A 171 -6.91 11.42 11.92
N LYS A 172 -5.69 10.93 12.18
CA LYS A 172 -4.72 11.58 13.07
C LYS A 172 -4.28 12.95 12.58
N TYR A 173 -3.86 13.05 11.31
CA TYR A 173 -3.17 14.24 10.79
C TYR A 173 -4.08 15.24 10.07
N LEU A 174 -5.18 14.76 9.49
CA LEU A 174 -6.13 15.57 8.72
C LEU A 174 -7.42 15.83 9.49
N GLY A 175 -7.66 15.10 10.60
CA GLY A 175 -8.94 15.12 11.33
C GLY A 175 -10.09 14.46 10.59
N VAL A 176 -9.84 13.96 9.37
CA VAL A 176 -10.75 13.24 8.50
C VAL A 176 -10.03 12.03 7.96
N GLY A 177 -10.73 10.94 7.75
CA GLY A 177 -10.17 9.71 7.19
C GLY A 177 -11.27 8.69 7.10
N SER A 178 -11.59 8.29 5.88
CA SER A 178 -12.56 7.22 5.64
C SER A 178 -12.05 6.33 4.53
N PHE A 179 -12.20 5.04 4.74
CA PHE A 179 -11.98 4.08 3.67
C PHE A 179 -13.28 3.79 2.93
N ASP A 180 -13.24 3.92 1.60
CA ASP A 180 -14.36 3.59 0.72
C ASP A 180 -14.05 2.34 -0.10
N PHE A 181 -14.75 1.26 0.23
CA PHE A 181 -14.65 -0.02 -0.47
C PHE A 181 -15.38 -0.04 -1.81
N ASN A 182 -16.10 1.00 -2.22
CA ASN A 182 -17.00 0.93 -3.39
C ASN A 182 -17.92 -0.31 -3.33
N HIS A 183 -18.48 -0.59 -2.14
CA HIS A 183 -19.30 -1.77 -1.83
C HIS A 183 -18.56 -3.12 -1.71
N LEU A 184 -17.23 -3.17 -1.90
CA LEU A 184 -16.45 -4.39 -1.69
C LEU A 184 -16.45 -4.83 -0.21
N GLY A 185 -16.35 -6.14 0.00
CA GLY A 185 -16.16 -6.73 1.33
C GLY A 185 -14.70 -6.70 1.79
N TYR A 186 -14.49 -7.15 3.04
CA TYR A 186 -13.18 -7.60 3.48
C TYR A 186 -12.91 -9.00 2.88
N PRO A 187 -11.67 -9.31 2.50
CA PRO A 187 -11.32 -10.66 2.08
C PRO A 187 -11.52 -11.64 3.24
N GLU A 188 -11.94 -12.88 2.92
CA GLU A 188 -12.22 -13.91 3.92
C GLU A 188 -10.98 -14.26 4.76
N GLU A 189 -9.81 -14.28 4.14
CA GLU A 189 -8.53 -14.56 4.80
C GLU A 189 -7.47 -13.51 4.50
N ILE A 190 -6.78 -13.06 5.54
CA ILE A 190 -5.62 -12.19 5.44
C ILE A 190 -4.42 -12.90 6.06
N ARG A 191 -3.40 -13.15 5.25
CA ARG A 191 -2.15 -13.75 5.71
C ARG A 191 -1.49 -12.89 6.81
N ASN A 192 -1.04 -13.54 7.89
CA ASN A 192 -0.30 -12.93 9.00
C ASN A 192 0.83 -12.00 8.56
N PHE A 193 1.54 -12.35 7.49
CA PHE A 193 2.58 -11.50 6.90
C PHE A 193 2.11 -10.06 6.59
N TYR A 194 0.89 -9.88 6.08
CA TYR A 194 0.37 -8.54 5.75
C TYR A 194 0.01 -7.73 7.00
N PHE A 195 -0.50 -8.38 8.04
CA PHE A 195 -0.66 -7.75 9.35
C PHE A 195 0.69 -7.35 9.94
N ALA A 196 1.70 -8.22 9.84
CA ALA A 196 3.05 -7.96 10.35
C ALA A 196 3.68 -6.75 9.64
N LEU A 197 3.61 -6.72 8.30
CA LEU A 197 4.11 -5.61 7.49
C LEU A 197 3.44 -4.29 7.87
N ALA A 198 2.11 -4.27 7.96
CA ALA A 198 1.37 -3.05 8.30
C ALA A 198 1.60 -2.60 9.74
N LEU A 199 1.66 -3.53 10.70
CA LEU A 199 1.95 -3.23 12.10
C LEU A 199 3.37 -2.69 12.27
N ASN A 200 4.35 -3.24 11.53
CA ASN A 200 5.71 -2.69 11.49
C ASN A 200 5.70 -1.24 11.01
N LYS A 201 4.96 -0.96 9.92
CA LYS A 201 4.77 0.42 9.45
C LYS A 201 4.02 1.29 10.46
N ALA A 202 3.06 0.75 11.22
CA ALA A 202 2.36 1.48 12.27
C ALA A 202 3.29 1.89 13.42
N PHE A 203 4.21 1.01 13.85
CA PHE A 203 5.23 1.36 14.85
C PHE A 203 6.15 2.49 14.41
N GLU A 204 6.49 2.55 13.12
CA GLU A 204 7.30 3.63 12.58
C GLU A 204 6.58 4.99 12.61
N TRP A 205 5.25 5.03 12.69
CA TRP A 205 4.48 6.25 12.95
C TRP A 205 4.37 6.62 14.42
N GLY A 206 4.52 5.65 15.32
CA GLY A 206 4.41 5.83 16.76
C GLY A 206 3.48 4.82 17.43
N LEU A 207 3.65 4.65 18.75
CA LEU A 207 2.87 3.70 19.53
C LEU A 207 1.36 4.04 19.55
N ASP A 208 0.99 5.32 19.45
CA ASP A 208 -0.41 5.73 19.39
C ASP A 208 -1.09 5.24 18.10
N ILE A 209 -0.39 5.30 16.95
CA ILE A 209 -0.88 4.75 15.69
C ILE A 209 -0.91 3.22 15.72
N ALA A 210 0.11 2.57 16.27
CA ALA A 210 0.13 1.11 16.43
C ALA A 210 -1.02 0.60 17.33
N ASN A 211 -1.31 1.31 18.43
CA ASN A 211 -2.46 1.01 19.29
C ASN A 211 -3.78 1.14 18.52
N GLN A 212 -4.00 2.28 17.86
CA GLN A 212 -5.21 2.50 17.06
C GLN A 212 -5.35 1.48 15.93
N PHE A 213 -4.23 1.02 15.36
CA PHE A 213 -4.23 -0.01 14.34
C PHE A 213 -4.79 -1.33 14.86
N THR A 214 -4.32 -1.83 16.01
CA THR A 214 -4.92 -3.03 16.62
C THR A 214 -6.41 -2.85 16.98
N CYS A 215 -6.82 -1.65 17.39
CA CYS A 215 -8.23 -1.37 17.67
C CYS A 215 -9.07 -1.42 16.41
N SER A 216 -8.61 -0.77 15.35
CA SER A 216 -9.31 -0.76 14.06
C SER A 216 -9.43 -2.16 13.47
N LEU A 217 -8.39 -2.99 13.60
CA LEU A 217 -8.45 -4.40 13.22
C LEU A 217 -9.49 -5.18 14.03
N TYR A 218 -9.57 -4.97 15.34
CA TYR A 218 -10.56 -5.61 16.20
C TYR A 218 -11.99 -5.15 15.87
N ASP A 219 -12.22 -3.84 15.73
CA ASP A 219 -13.53 -3.27 15.40
C ASP A 219 -14.05 -3.78 14.04
N LYS A 220 -13.15 -4.13 13.12
CA LYS A 220 -13.45 -4.70 11.81
C LYS A 220 -13.50 -6.25 11.83
N GLY A 221 -13.35 -6.88 12.99
CA GLY A 221 -13.43 -8.33 13.16
C GLY A 221 -12.24 -9.11 12.58
N LEU A 222 -11.11 -8.45 12.34
CA LEU A 222 -9.93 -9.06 11.70
C LEU A 222 -8.95 -9.70 12.68
N ILE A 223 -9.05 -9.38 13.99
CA ILE A 223 -8.23 -9.96 15.06
C ILE A 223 -9.08 -10.21 16.31
N SER A 224 -8.58 -11.05 17.22
CA SER A 224 -9.19 -11.33 18.52
C SER A 224 -9.08 -10.15 19.50
N GLU A 225 -10.01 -10.09 20.46
CA GLU A 225 -10.06 -9.06 21.52
C GLU A 225 -8.78 -8.99 22.37
N GLU A 226 -8.06 -10.11 22.52
CA GLU A 226 -6.82 -10.18 23.30
C GLU A 226 -5.71 -9.26 22.77
N PHE A 227 -5.78 -8.86 21.48
CA PHE A 227 -4.83 -7.96 20.85
C PHE A 227 -5.28 -6.49 20.84
N LEU A 228 -6.47 -6.18 21.39
CA LEU A 228 -7.02 -4.83 21.47
C LEU A 228 -6.11 -3.92 22.33
N TYR A 229 -5.57 -2.85 21.75
CA TYR A 229 -4.54 -1.98 22.35
C TYR A 229 -3.24 -2.71 22.75
N GLN A 230 -2.95 -3.88 22.17
CA GLN A 230 -1.77 -4.68 22.48
C GLN A 230 -0.86 -4.90 21.25
N PRO A 231 -0.35 -3.84 20.60
CA PRO A 231 0.42 -3.98 19.35
C PRO A 231 1.71 -4.78 19.52
N TYR A 232 2.36 -4.71 20.67
CA TYR A 232 3.58 -5.49 20.91
C TYR A 232 3.31 -6.99 21.08
N ALA A 233 2.25 -7.36 21.81
CA ALA A 233 1.86 -8.76 21.96
C ALA A 233 1.47 -9.35 20.60
N TYR A 234 0.73 -8.58 19.79
CA TYR A 234 0.37 -9.00 18.45
C TYR A 234 1.61 -9.15 17.55
N ALA A 235 2.56 -8.22 17.59
CA ALA A 235 3.81 -8.30 16.84
C ALA A 235 4.63 -9.56 17.18
N MET A 236 4.66 -9.99 18.44
CA MET A 236 5.34 -11.22 18.85
C MET A 236 4.70 -12.47 18.23
N ILE A 237 3.37 -12.57 18.25
CA ILE A 237 2.65 -13.68 17.62
C ILE A 237 2.87 -13.66 16.11
N LEU A 238 2.76 -12.50 15.47
CA LEU A 238 3.00 -12.36 14.03
C LEU A 238 4.43 -12.73 13.63
N SER A 239 5.43 -12.38 14.45
CA SER A 239 6.83 -12.78 14.21
C SER A 239 6.99 -14.31 14.21
N ALA A 240 6.31 -15.00 15.13
CA ALA A 240 6.35 -16.46 15.21
C ALA A 240 5.59 -17.15 14.06
N LEU A 241 4.52 -16.53 13.56
CA LEU A 241 3.64 -17.13 12.54
C LEU A 241 4.00 -16.77 11.09
N SER A 242 4.89 -15.80 10.85
CA SER A 242 5.14 -15.28 9.50
C SER A 242 6.62 -15.12 9.11
N ASP A 243 7.54 -15.50 9.99
CA ASP A 243 8.99 -15.24 9.86
C ASP A 243 9.36 -13.76 9.63
N PHE A 244 8.41 -12.84 9.87
CA PHE A 244 8.60 -11.42 9.68
C PHE A 244 9.49 -10.84 10.79
N LYS A 245 10.46 -10.01 10.41
CA LYS A 245 11.34 -9.30 11.34
C LYS A 245 10.93 -7.85 11.45
N PHE A 246 10.47 -7.46 12.64
CA PHE A 246 10.14 -6.07 12.93
C PHE A 246 11.40 -5.22 13.10
N ASN A 247 11.38 -4.00 12.57
CA ASN A 247 12.48 -3.04 12.66
C ASN A 247 12.66 -2.54 14.09
N GLN A 248 11.56 -2.40 14.82
CA GLN A 248 11.56 -2.17 16.26
C GLN A 248 11.20 -3.49 16.93
N PRO A 249 12.13 -4.12 17.69
CA PRO A 249 11.82 -5.37 18.36
C PRO A 249 10.64 -5.14 19.31
N PRO A 250 9.66 -6.06 19.36
CA PRO A 250 8.66 -6.03 20.42
C PRO A 250 9.39 -6.03 21.76
N ARG A 251 8.98 -5.17 22.69
CA ARG A 251 9.71 -5.08 23.97
C ARG A 251 9.69 -6.45 24.66
N SER A 252 10.88 -6.93 25.01
CA SER A 252 11.09 -8.27 25.59
C SER A 252 10.56 -8.43 27.01
N ASP A 253 10.09 -7.35 27.64
CA ASP A 253 9.44 -7.33 28.96
C ASP A 253 7.95 -7.67 28.88
N LEU A 254 7.36 -7.69 27.68
CA LEU A 254 6.00 -8.13 27.46
C LEU A 254 6.01 -9.66 27.26
N THR A 255 5.70 -10.39 28.32
CA THR A 255 5.47 -11.83 28.21
C THR A 255 4.33 -12.11 27.23
N PRO A 256 4.48 -13.08 26.30
CA PRO A 256 3.34 -13.56 25.53
C PRO A 256 2.28 -14.02 26.52
N ILE A 257 1.02 -13.66 26.28
CA ILE A 257 -0.10 -14.19 27.08
C ILE A 257 -0.03 -15.73 26.96
N GLY A 258 0.21 -16.39 28.09
CA GLY A 258 0.70 -17.77 28.19
C GLY A 258 -0.28 -18.88 27.76
N SER A 259 -1.25 -18.58 26.90
CA SER A 259 -2.21 -19.54 26.34
C SER A 259 -1.98 -19.86 24.86
N ILE A 260 -1.19 -19.07 24.12
CA ILE A 260 -1.13 -19.17 22.65
C ILE A 260 -0.10 -20.20 22.15
N LEU A 261 0.83 -20.65 22.99
CA LEU A 261 1.83 -21.67 22.60
C LEU A 261 1.44 -23.11 22.98
N SER A 262 0.26 -23.34 23.57
CA SER A 262 -0.19 -24.68 24.00
C SER A 262 -1.15 -25.38 23.05
N GLU A 263 -1.60 -24.71 21.98
CA GLU A 263 -2.36 -25.38 20.94
C GLU A 263 -1.43 -25.62 19.76
N GLU A 264 -1.12 -26.90 19.50
CA GLU A 264 -0.51 -27.28 18.24
C GLU A 264 -1.34 -26.66 17.10
N PRO A 265 -0.71 -26.09 16.06
CA PRO A 265 -1.44 -25.67 14.88
C PRO A 265 -2.28 -26.85 14.40
N PRO A 266 -3.54 -26.66 13.96
CA PRO A 266 -4.32 -27.75 13.39
C PRO A 266 -3.49 -28.41 12.30
N ASN A 267 -3.15 -29.69 12.53
CA ASN A 267 -2.44 -30.55 11.60
C ASN A 267 -3.28 -30.71 10.34
N SER A 268 -3.12 -29.78 9.40
CA SER A 268 -3.46 -29.99 7.99
C SER A 268 -2.35 -29.42 7.11
N TYR A 269 -1.10 -29.70 7.47
CA TYR A 269 0.01 -29.78 6.53
C TYR A 269 0.45 -31.24 6.44
N THR A 270 -0.31 -32.03 5.67
CA THR A 270 0.20 -33.29 5.12
C THR A 270 -0.08 -33.34 3.63
N ARG A 271 1.02 -33.27 2.87
CA ARG A 271 1.22 -33.76 1.51
C ARG A 271 0.28 -33.25 0.40
N ALA A 272 0.74 -32.18 -0.25
CA ALA A 272 0.65 -32.09 -1.71
C ALA A 272 1.71 -33.02 -2.33
N GLU A 273 1.46 -34.33 -2.30
CA GLU A 273 2.18 -35.38 -3.04
C GLU A 273 1.36 -36.67 -2.88
N GLU A 274 0.41 -36.87 -3.80
CA GLU A 274 -0.28 -38.13 -4.19
C GLU A 274 -1.68 -37.79 -4.77
N LEU A 275 -1.71 -37.11 -5.91
CA LEU A 275 -2.86 -37.11 -6.83
C LEU A 275 -2.36 -37.39 -8.25
N THR A 276 -1.61 -38.47 -8.36
CA THR A 276 -1.44 -39.25 -9.59
C THR A 276 -1.66 -40.70 -9.18
N ASP A 277 -2.58 -41.37 -9.88
CA ASP A 277 -2.95 -42.79 -9.74
C ASP A 277 -3.95 -43.17 -8.64
N SER A 278 -5.24 -43.04 -8.94
CA SER A 278 -6.17 -44.20 -8.97
C SER A 278 -7.61 -43.75 -9.26
N TYR A 279 -7.91 -43.50 -10.54
CA TYR A 279 -9.28 -43.34 -11.01
C TYR A 279 -9.89 -44.72 -11.28
N HIS A 280 -10.30 -45.46 -10.26
CA HIS A 280 -11.12 -46.69 -10.41
C HIS A 280 -12.28 -46.66 -9.42
N GLY A 281 -13.44 -46.21 -9.92
CA GLY A 281 -14.75 -46.31 -9.26
C GLY A 281 -15.83 -46.58 -10.31
N PRO A 282 -16.92 -47.27 -9.94
CA PRO A 282 -17.56 -48.27 -10.80
C PRO A 282 -18.68 -47.73 -11.70
N GLY A 283 -18.97 -48.53 -12.73
CA GLY A 283 -19.77 -48.16 -13.89
C GLY A 283 -21.19 -47.66 -13.60
N MET A 284 -21.57 -46.63 -14.36
CA MET A 284 -22.95 -46.44 -14.80
C MET A 284 -23.07 -46.86 -16.26
N GLN A 285 -24.01 -47.79 -16.48
CA GLN A 285 -24.37 -48.38 -17.75
C GLN A 285 -25.13 -47.37 -18.62
N TYR A 286 -24.80 -47.35 -19.91
CA TYR A 286 -25.64 -46.75 -20.94
C TYR A 286 -26.91 -47.59 -21.13
N VAL A 287 -28.07 -46.94 -21.06
CA VAL A 287 -29.32 -47.48 -21.58
C VAL A 287 -29.40 -47.14 -23.07
N GLN A 288 -29.74 -48.15 -23.87
CA GLN A 288 -29.87 -48.15 -25.32
C GLN A 288 -30.94 -47.20 -25.85
#